data_AF-A0A0G1U5D1-F1
#
_entry.id   AF-A0A0G1U5D1-F1
#
_cell.length_a   1.000
_cell.length_b   1.000
_cell.length_c   1.000
_cell.angle_alpha   90.00
_cell.angle_beta   90.00
_cell.angle_gamma   90.00
#
_symmetry.space_group_name_H-M   'P 1'
#
loop_
_entity.id
_entity.type
_entity.pdbx_description
1 polymer ?
#
loop_
_entity_poly.entity_id
_entity_poly.type
_entity_poly.pdbx_seq_one_letter_code
_entity_poly.pdbx_strand_id
1 'polypeptide(L)'
;MHKILLATIIFCSSFLFVPALHAETSTGKVGDDNSQKIQQELEDRREEQRQEIQTKRIETRLRLAKNHAERLQKRFSFYYERLNNIITRFQARLDLSKTEGKDTTTSQQLLDQAKSNLLSAESKGKEAIQTFTSFDPEWSQDEMQNKVRLGQSQAEEARNAFKQVLELLKSALKSYD
;
A
#
# COMPACT_ATOMS: atom_id res chain seq x y z
N MET A 1 -27.92 -33.21 17.93
CA MET A 1 -28.77 -32.14 18.52
C MET A 1 -28.85 -31.02 17.49
N HIS A 2 -29.89 -31.02 16.66
CA HIS A 2 -31.09 -30.19 16.81
C HIS A 2 -31.02 -28.88 15.99
N LYS A 3 -31.75 -28.94 14.85
CA LYS A 3 -32.69 -27.95 14.29
C LYS A 3 -32.18 -26.55 13.94
N ILE A 4 -32.47 -26.11 12.71
CA ILE A 4 -32.82 -24.74 12.21
C ILE A 4 -33.00 -24.93 10.68
N LEU A 5 -34.03 -24.51 9.95
CA LEU A 5 -35.38 -24.01 10.21
C LEU A 5 -36.11 -24.14 8.86
N LEU A 6 -37.37 -24.58 8.89
CA LEU A 6 -38.30 -24.58 7.76
C LEU A 6 -38.58 -23.15 7.31
N ALA A 7 -38.62 -22.91 5.99
CA ALA A 7 -39.30 -21.76 5.41
C ALA A 7 -40.14 -22.23 4.20
N THR A 8 -41.34 -22.67 4.52
CA THR A 8 -42.48 -22.78 3.60
C THR A 8 -42.92 -21.39 3.18
N ILE A 9 -42.84 -21.08 1.88
CA ILE A 9 -43.70 -20.07 1.25
C ILE A 9 -44.46 -20.76 0.13
N ILE A 10 -45.75 -20.89 0.40
CA ILE A 10 -46.83 -21.30 -0.50
C ILE A 10 -47.04 -20.14 -1.48
N PHE A 11 -46.86 -20.37 -2.78
CA PHE A 11 -47.43 -19.51 -3.81
C PHE A 11 -48.33 -20.34 -4.72
N CYS A 12 -49.60 -20.33 -4.33
CA CYS A 12 -50.72 -20.82 -5.12
C CYS A 12 -51.04 -19.77 -6.19
N SER A 13 -50.75 -20.06 -7.46
CA SER A 13 -51.35 -19.33 -8.58
C SER A 13 -51.68 -20.30 -9.71
N SER A 14 -52.90 -20.81 -9.63
CA SER A 14 -53.84 -21.05 -10.73
C SER A 14 -53.24 -21.49 -12.07
N PHE A 15 -53.30 -22.80 -12.27
CA PHE A 15 -53.42 -23.43 -13.58
C PHE A 15 -54.54 -22.78 -14.41
N LEU A 16 -54.18 -22.18 -15.54
CA LEU A 16 -55.05 -22.13 -16.71
C LEU A 16 -54.40 -23.00 -17.79
N PHE A 17 -54.96 -24.19 -17.92
CA PHE A 17 -54.68 -25.18 -18.93
C PHE A 17 -55.23 -24.70 -20.28
N VAL A 18 -54.32 -24.36 -21.20
CA VAL A 18 -54.63 -24.12 -22.62
C VAL A 18 -54.11 -25.34 -23.40
N PRO A 19 -54.96 -26.08 -24.15
CA PRO A 19 -54.49 -27.23 -24.90
C PRO A 19 -53.64 -26.79 -26.10
N ALA A 20 -52.45 -27.39 -26.17
CA ALA A 20 -51.49 -27.21 -27.25
C ALA A 20 -52.02 -27.82 -28.56
N LEU A 21 -52.20 -26.98 -29.57
CA LEU A 21 -52.31 -27.42 -30.96
C LEU A 21 -50.90 -27.85 -31.41
N HIS A 22 -50.72 -29.15 -31.62
CA HIS A 22 -49.50 -29.71 -32.20
C HIS A 22 -49.37 -29.28 -33.66
N ALA A 23 -48.44 -28.37 -33.94
CA ALA A 23 -47.86 -28.23 -35.26
C ALA A 23 -46.48 -28.92 -35.22
N GLU A 24 -46.43 -30.12 -35.80
CA GLU A 24 -45.18 -30.79 -36.13
C GLU A 24 -44.44 -29.95 -37.18
N THR A 25 -43.40 -29.23 -36.76
CA THR A 25 -42.33 -28.81 -37.66
C THR A 25 -41.10 -29.65 -37.36
N SER A 26 -40.98 -30.75 -38.10
CA SER A 26 -39.74 -31.50 -38.25
C SER A 26 -38.74 -30.66 -39.04
N THR A 27 -37.81 -29.97 -38.39
CA THR A 27 -36.58 -29.48 -39.06
C THR A 27 -35.48 -29.19 -38.05
N GLY A 28 -34.35 -29.89 -38.19
CA GLY A 28 -33.03 -29.29 -37.94
C GLY A 28 -32.24 -29.77 -36.72
N LYS A 29 -31.67 -30.98 -36.78
CA LYS A 29 -30.50 -31.40 -35.98
C LYS A 29 -29.18 -30.68 -36.37
N VAL A 30 -29.27 -29.46 -36.90
CA VAL A 30 -28.12 -28.67 -37.42
C VAL A 30 -27.82 -27.42 -36.56
N GLY A 31 -28.69 -27.08 -35.58
CA GLY A 31 -28.56 -25.88 -34.74
C GLY A 31 -27.83 -26.06 -33.40
N ASP A 32 -27.69 -27.28 -32.90
CA ASP A 32 -27.21 -27.54 -31.52
C ASP A 32 -25.68 -27.42 -31.42
N ASP A 33 -24.94 -27.98 -32.37
CA ASP A 33 -23.48 -27.87 -32.46
C ASP A 33 -23.00 -26.42 -32.66
N ASN A 34 -23.77 -25.60 -33.38
CA ASN A 34 -23.41 -24.20 -33.61
C ASN A 34 -23.69 -23.34 -32.36
N SER A 35 -24.78 -23.63 -31.64
CA SER A 35 -25.10 -22.96 -30.37
C SER A 35 -24.05 -23.27 -29.30
N GLN A 36 -23.61 -24.52 -29.18
CA GLN A 36 -22.56 -24.93 -28.24
C GLN A 36 -21.21 -24.28 -28.55
N LYS A 37 -20.82 -24.19 -29.84
CA LYS A 37 -19.61 -23.49 -30.27
C LYS A 37 -19.64 -21.99 -29.95
N ILE A 38 -20.78 -21.33 -30.18
CA ILE A 38 -20.95 -19.91 -29.84
C ILE A 38 -20.88 -19.69 -28.33
N GLN A 39 -21.46 -20.59 -27.53
CA GLN A 39 -21.38 -20.51 -26.07
C GLN A 39 -19.93 -20.67 -25.58
N GLN A 40 -19.20 -21.65 -26.12
CA GLN A 40 -17.81 -21.89 -25.77
C GLN A 40 -16.91 -20.69 -26.15
N GLU A 41 -17.07 -20.13 -27.35
CA GLU A 41 -16.32 -18.93 -27.77
C GLU A 41 -16.63 -17.72 -26.87
N LEU A 42 -17.86 -17.57 -26.41
CA LEU A 42 -18.24 -16.51 -25.46
C LEU A 42 -17.66 -16.73 -24.07
N GLU A 43 -17.56 -17.98 -23.61
CA GLU A 43 -16.92 -18.34 -22.35
C GLU A 43 -15.41 -18.09 -22.40
N ASP A 44 -14.74 -18.59 -23.44
CA ASP A 44 -13.31 -18.36 -23.68
C ASP A 44 -12.99 -16.85 -23.71
N ARG A 45 -13.76 -16.07 -24.46
CA ARG A 45 -13.59 -14.60 -24.50
C ARG A 45 -13.82 -13.93 -23.15
N ARG A 46 -14.75 -14.43 -22.33
CA ARG A 46 -14.99 -13.92 -20.97
C ARG A 46 -13.83 -14.27 -20.05
N GLU A 47 -13.24 -15.45 -20.17
CA GLU A 47 -12.09 -15.87 -19.38
C GLU A 47 -10.85 -15.05 -19.73
N GLU A 48 -10.56 -14.87 -21.02
CA GLU A 48 -9.49 -14.00 -21.52
C GLU A 48 -9.63 -12.57 -20.98
N GLN A 49 -10.83 -11.98 -21.06
CA GLN A 49 -11.10 -10.65 -20.52
C GLN A 49 -10.88 -10.57 -19.00
N ARG A 50 -11.26 -11.62 -18.25
CA ARG A 50 -11.01 -11.66 -16.79
C ARG A 50 -9.53 -11.69 -16.49
N GLN A 51 -8.76 -12.50 -17.21
CA GLN A 51 -7.31 -12.60 -17.05
C GLN A 51 -6.63 -11.27 -17.40
N GLU A 52 -7.00 -10.64 -18.51
CA GLU A 52 -6.44 -9.35 -18.93
C GLU A 52 -6.71 -8.25 -17.88
N ILE A 53 -7.93 -8.19 -17.34
CA ILE A 53 -8.29 -7.23 -16.28
C ILE A 53 -7.47 -7.50 -15.02
N GLN A 54 -7.24 -8.76 -14.64
CA GLN A 54 -6.44 -9.11 -13.48
C GLN A 54 -4.98 -8.68 -13.67
N THR A 55 -4.37 -8.98 -14.82
CA THR A 55 -3.01 -8.57 -15.14
C THR A 55 -2.84 -7.05 -15.10
N LYS A 56 -3.75 -6.30 -15.76
CA LYS A 56 -3.73 -4.83 -15.76
C LYS A 56 -3.85 -4.23 -14.34
N ARG A 57 -4.63 -4.86 -13.47
CA ARG A 57 -4.76 -4.44 -12.06
C ARG A 57 -3.45 -4.67 -11.30
N ILE A 58 -2.82 -5.83 -11.48
CA ILE A 58 -1.53 -6.15 -10.85
C ILE A 58 -0.46 -5.16 -11.32
N GLU A 59 -0.30 -4.97 -12.62
CA GLU A 59 0.65 -4.01 -13.20
C GLU A 59 0.43 -2.58 -12.67
N THR A 60 -0.83 -2.16 -12.59
CA THR A 60 -1.15 -0.83 -12.05
C THR A 60 -0.74 -0.70 -10.59
N ARG A 61 -1.00 -1.71 -9.76
CA ARG A 61 -0.59 -1.72 -8.34
C ARG A 61 0.92 -1.69 -8.19
N LEU A 62 1.65 -2.51 -8.95
CA LEU A 62 3.12 -2.54 -8.94
C LEU A 62 3.70 -1.19 -9.34
N ARG A 63 3.17 -0.57 -10.40
CA ARG A 63 3.57 0.77 -10.83
C ARG A 63 3.32 1.82 -9.75
N LEU A 64 2.15 1.79 -9.10
CA LEU A 64 1.82 2.71 -8.02
C LEU A 64 2.73 2.53 -6.80
N ALA A 65 3.04 1.29 -6.42
CA ALA A 65 3.96 0.98 -5.33
C ALA A 65 5.37 1.51 -5.62
N LYS A 66 5.90 1.27 -6.83
CA LYS A 66 7.19 1.81 -7.27
C LYS A 66 7.21 3.35 -7.24
N ASN A 67 6.20 3.99 -7.82
CA ASN A 67 6.08 5.46 -7.80
C ASN A 67 5.96 6.00 -6.36
N HIS A 68 5.39 5.24 -5.44
CA HIS A 68 5.33 5.62 -4.03
C HIS A 68 6.70 5.48 -3.36
N ALA A 69 7.42 4.38 -3.59
CA ALA A 69 8.77 4.15 -3.10
C ALA A 69 9.73 5.27 -3.54
N GLU A 70 9.71 5.64 -4.82
CA GLU A 70 10.54 6.73 -5.37
C GLU A 70 10.24 8.08 -4.70
N ARG A 71 8.95 8.37 -4.43
CA ARG A 71 8.56 9.59 -3.72
C ARG A 71 9.04 9.58 -2.28
N LEU A 72 8.96 8.44 -1.58
CA LEU A 72 9.49 8.30 -0.23
C LEU A 72 11.01 8.46 -0.21
N GLN A 73 11.72 7.83 -1.14
CA GLN A 73 13.17 7.94 -1.28
C GLN A 73 13.61 9.40 -1.45
N LYS A 74 13.01 10.13 -2.39
CA LYS A 74 13.31 11.56 -2.61
C LYS A 74 13.03 12.40 -1.37
N ARG A 75 11.94 12.11 -0.65
CA ARG A 75 11.54 12.89 0.52
C ARG A 75 12.41 12.62 1.74
N PHE A 76 12.74 11.36 2.02
CA PHE A 76 13.56 10.98 3.16
C PHE A 76 15.03 11.34 2.96
N SER A 77 15.57 11.21 1.74
CA SER A 77 16.91 11.73 1.42
C SER A 77 16.99 13.24 1.65
N PHE A 78 16.01 14.00 1.15
CA PHE A 78 15.94 15.44 1.40
C PHE A 78 15.92 15.79 2.90
N TYR A 79 15.12 15.08 3.70
CA TYR A 79 15.08 15.31 5.15
C TYR A 79 16.40 14.95 5.83
N TYR A 80 17.01 13.84 5.45
CA TYR A 80 18.29 13.42 5.97
C TYR A 80 19.38 14.46 5.70
N GLU A 81 19.57 14.83 4.43
CA GLU A 81 20.59 15.80 4.02
C GLU A 81 20.40 17.15 4.73
N ARG A 82 19.15 17.63 4.77
CA ARG A 82 18.84 18.92 5.42
C ARG A 82 19.16 18.89 6.91
N LEU A 83 18.73 17.86 7.63
CA LEU A 83 18.94 17.77 9.07
C LEU A 83 20.40 17.48 9.40
N ASN A 84 21.08 16.66 8.62
CA ASN A 84 22.51 16.42 8.75
C ASN A 84 23.32 17.71 8.59
N ASN A 85 23.01 18.52 7.57
CA ASN A 85 23.65 19.82 7.36
C ASN A 85 23.43 20.77 8.54
N ILE A 86 22.24 20.75 9.17
CA ILE A 86 21.97 21.54 10.37
C ILE A 86 22.82 21.03 11.54
N ILE A 87 22.87 19.71 11.76
CA ILE A 87 23.67 19.08 12.80
C ILE A 87 25.15 19.47 12.66
N THR A 88 25.72 19.36 11.45
CA THR A 88 27.12 19.70 11.20
C THR A 88 27.42 21.17 11.51
N ARG A 89 26.56 22.09 11.05
CA ARG A 89 26.71 23.52 11.34
C ARG A 89 26.59 23.82 12.83
N PHE A 90 25.69 23.12 13.52
CA PHE A 90 25.50 23.32 14.95
C PHE A 90 26.70 22.79 15.74
N GLN A 91 27.22 21.60 15.40
CA GLN A 91 28.43 21.06 16.02
C GLN A 91 29.59 22.06 15.94
N ALA A 92 29.85 22.63 14.75
CA ALA A 92 30.89 23.63 14.57
C ALA A 92 30.72 24.88 15.46
N ARG A 93 29.47 25.30 15.72
CA ARG A 93 29.18 26.41 16.64
C ARG A 93 29.39 26.04 18.10
N LEU A 94 29.03 24.81 18.50
CA LEU A 94 29.30 24.32 19.85
C LEU A 94 30.80 24.20 20.10
N ASP A 95 31.55 23.70 19.12
CA ASP A 95 33.00 23.59 19.21
C ASP A 95 33.65 24.97 19.41
N LEU A 96 33.20 25.98 18.66
CA LEU A 96 33.65 27.37 18.85
C LEU A 96 33.29 27.90 20.25
N SER A 97 32.04 27.77 20.68
CA SER A 97 31.62 28.21 22.03
C SER A 97 32.41 27.52 23.15
N LYS A 98 32.76 26.24 22.96
CA LYS A 98 33.61 25.49 23.90
C LYS A 98 35.02 26.06 23.98
N THR A 99 35.61 26.46 22.84
CA THR A 99 36.92 27.14 22.83
C THR A 99 36.88 28.52 23.49
N GLU A 100 35.72 29.19 23.48
CA GLU A 100 35.47 30.44 24.19
C GLU A 100 35.20 30.23 25.69
N GLY A 101 35.22 28.99 26.19
CA GLY A 101 34.98 28.66 27.60
C GLY A 101 33.52 28.68 28.03
N LYS A 102 32.57 28.72 27.08
CA LYS A 102 31.13 28.62 27.39
C LYS A 102 30.77 27.17 27.72
N ASP A 103 29.83 26.98 28.64
CA ASP A 103 29.27 25.66 28.90
C ASP A 103 28.34 25.25 27.75
N THR A 104 28.70 24.16 27.07
CA THR A 104 27.93 23.60 25.95
C THR A 104 27.34 22.23 26.29
N THR A 105 27.37 21.81 27.55
CA THR A 105 27.06 20.42 27.95
C THR A 105 25.66 19.98 27.53
N THR A 106 24.63 20.76 27.86
CA THR A 106 23.23 20.42 27.53
C THR A 106 22.98 20.44 26.01
N SER A 107 23.47 21.47 25.33
CA SER A 107 23.30 21.60 23.87
C SER A 107 24.02 20.47 23.12
N GLN A 108 25.19 20.04 23.58
CA GLN A 108 25.92 18.92 23.00
C GLN A 108 25.15 17.60 23.20
N GLN A 109 24.63 17.33 24.40
CA GLN A 109 23.83 16.13 24.66
C GLN A 109 22.60 16.05 23.75
N LEU A 110 21.88 17.15 23.56
CA LEU A 110 20.72 17.21 22.66
C LEU A 110 21.12 17.03 21.20
N LEU A 111 22.26 17.57 20.78
CA LEU A 111 22.78 17.40 19.42
C LEU A 111 23.19 15.94 19.15
N ASP A 112 23.81 15.27 20.12
CA ASP A 112 24.18 13.85 20.03
C ASP A 112 22.93 12.96 19.92
N GLN A 113 21.89 13.26 20.70
CA GLN A 113 20.59 12.61 20.58
C GLN A 113 19.96 12.83 19.21
N ALA A 114 20.02 14.07 18.69
CA ALA A 114 19.49 14.38 17.36
C ALA A 114 20.23 13.60 16.26
N LYS A 115 21.55 13.45 16.37
CA LYS A 115 22.38 12.67 15.45
C LYS A 115 22.02 11.18 15.48
N SER A 116 21.87 10.60 16.67
CA SER A 116 21.44 9.21 16.82
C SER A 116 20.04 8.98 16.23
N ASN A 117 19.08 9.87 16.54
CA ASN A 117 17.73 9.78 16.02
C ASN A 117 17.66 9.98 14.50
N LEU A 118 18.58 10.76 13.91
CA LEU A 118 18.64 10.92 12.45
C LEU A 118 19.02 9.62 11.74
N LEU A 119 19.97 8.87 12.29
CA LEU A 119 20.36 7.56 11.76
C LEU A 119 19.22 6.54 11.90
N SER A 120 18.50 6.55 13.03
CA SER A 120 17.31 5.73 13.21
C SER A 120 16.20 6.10 12.21
N ALA A 121 15.95 7.38 12.00
CA ALA A 121 14.96 7.87 11.03
C ALA A 121 15.32 7.45 9.59
N GLU A 122 16.60 7.50 9.23
CA GLU A 122 17.10 7.02 7.94
C GLU A 122 16.83 5.52 7.75
N SER A 123 17.14 4.69 8.77
CA SER A 123 16.88 3.24 8.74
C SER A 123 15.40 2.94 8.52
N LYS A 124 14.51 3.55 9.32
CA LYS A 124 13.05 3.40 9.16
C LYS A 124 12.57 3.84 7.78
N GLY A 125 13.16 4.91 7.25
CA GLY A 125 12.88 5.37 5.89
C GLY A 125 13.25 4.33 4.83
N LYS A 126 14.42 3.69 4.96
CA LYS A 126 14.87 2.61 4.08
C LYS A 126 13.96 1.38 4.16
N GLU A 127 13.57 0.98 5.37
CA GLU A 127 12.64 -0.14 5.59
C GLU A 127 11.28 0.12 4.92
N ALA A 128 10.73 1.33 5.08
CA ALA A 128 9.47 1.70 4.43
C ALA A 128 9.58 1.63 2.89
N ILE A 129 10.67 2.16 2.32
CA ILE A 129 10.93 2.11 0.87
C ILE A 129 11.03 0.65 0.41
N GLN A 130 11.77 -0.19 1.14
CA GLN A 130 11.96 -1.59 0.82
C GLN A 130 10.64 -2.37 0.81
N THR A 131 9.71 -2.06 1.73
CA THR A 131 8.38 -2.66 1.74
C THR A 131 7.58 -2.37 0.46
N PHE A 132 7.74 -1.17 -0.12
CA PHE A 132 7.10 -0.82 -1.39
C PHE A 132 7.82 -1.33 -2.64
N THR A 133 9.12 -1.61 -2.57
CA THR A 133 9.88 -2.19 -3.70
C THR A 133 9.85 -3.71 -3.72
N SER A 134 9.48 -4.36 -2.62
CA SER A 134 9.43 -5.84 -2.48
C SER A 134 8.08 -6.44 -2.86
N PHE A 135 7.30 -5.79 -3.73
CA PHE A 135 6.01 -6.32 -4.17
C PHE A 135 6.19 -7.50 -5.12
N ASP A 136 5.48 -8.59 -4.82
CA ASP A 136 5.44 -9.79 -5.66
C ASP A 136 4.19 -9.75 -6.57
N PRO A 137 4.34 -9.94 -7.89
CA PRO A 137 3.21 -10.06 -8.81
C PRO A 137 2.27 -11.24 -8.51
N GLU A 138 2.77 -12.28 -7.84
CA GLU A 138 2.03 -13.51 -7.54
C GLU A 138 1.16 -13.42 -6.28
N TRP A 139 1.31 -12.35 -5.49
CA TRP A 139 0.53 -12.17 -4.28
C TRP A 139 -0.96 -12.04 -4.55
N SER A 140 -1.74 -12.64 -3.66
CA SER A 140 -3.17 -12.40 -3.57
C SER A 140 -3.46 -10.92 -3.27
N GLN A 141 -4.71 -10.52 -3.53
CA GLN A 141 -5.15 -9.16 -3.25
C GLN A 141 -4.97 -8.77 -1.77
N ASP A 142 -5.24 -9.70 -0.85
CA ASP A 142 -5.16 -9.46 0.59
C ASP A 142 -3.70 -9.31 1.06
N GLU A 143 -2.79 -10.10 0.50
CA GLU A 143 -1.34 -9.97 0.75
C GLU A 143 -0.81 -8.62 0.27
N MET A 144 -1.19 -8.21 -0.94
CA MET A 144 -0.83 -6.88 -1.45
C MET A 144 -1.36 -5.77 -0.55
N GLN A 145 -2.63 -5.85 -0.11
CA GLN A 145 -3.22 -4.83 0.75
C GLN A 145 -2.54 -4.75 2.12
N ASN A 146 -2.20 -5.90 2.71
CA ASN A 146 -1.45 -5.97 3.96
C ASN A 146 -0.05 -5.36 3.81
N LYS A 147 0.65 -5.64 2.71
CA LYS A 147 1.96 -5.05 2.43
C LYS A 147 1.87 -3.53 2.27
N VAL A 148 0.87 -3.01 1.56
CA VAL A 148 0.65 -1.56 1.44
C VAL A 148 0.45 -0.93 2.82
N ARG A 149 -0.40 -1.51 3.67
CA ARG A 149 -0.67 -1.00 5.02
C ARG A 149 0.59 -1.00 5.88
N LEU A 150 1.39 -2.06 5.81
CA LEU A 150 2.68 -2.13 6.51
C LEU A 150 3.62 -1.02 6.05
N GLY A 151 3.78 -0.83 4.74
CA GLY A 151 4.65 0.20 4.18
C GLY A 151 4.21 1.61 4.57
N GLN A 152 2.90 1.86 4.64
CA GLN A 152 2.33 3.13 5.10
C GLN A 152 2.66 3.38 6.58
N SER A 153 2.50 2.38 7.45
CA SER A 153 2.86 2.47 8.87
C SER A 153 4.34 2.80 9.05
N GLN A 154 5.22 2.05 8.36
CA GLN A 154 6.67 2.29 8.42
C GLN A 154 7.05 3.68 7.90
N ALA A 155 6.40 4.15 6.83
CA ALA A 155 6.64 5.49 6.31
C ALA A 155 6.20 6.58 7.31
N GLU A 156 5.13 6.36 8.06
CA GLU A 156 4.68 7.26 9.11
C GLU A 156 5.64 7.28 10.30
N GLU A 157 6.12 6.11 10.73
CA GLU A 157 7.15 6.00 11.77
C GLU A 157 8.43 6.74 11.40
N ALA A 158 8.89 6.60 10.15
CA ALA A 158 10.05 7.33 9.64
C ALA A 158 9.82 8.85 9.66
N ARG A 159 8.64 9.32 9.21
CA ARG A 159 8.27 10.76 9.27
C ARG A 159 8.28 11.28 10.69
N ASN A 160 7.73 10.54 11.64
CA ASN A 160 7.69 10.95 13.04
C ASN A 160 9.09 10.97 13.65
N ALA A 161 9.96 10.02 13.29
CA ALA A 161 11.38 10.04 13.68
C ALA A 161 12.10 11.30 13.17
N PHE A 162 11.91 11.68 11.89
CA PHE A 162 12.47 12.93 11.36
C PHE A 162 11.95 14.19 12.08
N LYS A 163 10.68 14.21 12.48
CA LYS A 163 10.13 15.31 13.29
C LYS A 163 10.79 15.38 14.66
N GLN A 164 11.02 14.24 15.32
CA GLN A 164 11.69 14.20 16.62
C GLN A 164 13.12 14.75 16.55
N VAL A 165 13.86 14.47 15.47
CA VAL A 165 15.18 15.07 15.23
C VAL A 165 15.07 16.60 15.17
N LEU A 166 14.09 17.12 14.44
CA LEU A 166 13.88 18.57 14.35
C LEU A 166 13.57 19.20 15.71
N GLU A 167 12.75 18.55 16.54
CA GLU A 167 12.44 19.05 17.90
C GLU A 167 13.65 19.01 18.84
N LEU A 168 14.51 17.99 18.72
CA LEU A 168 15.79 17.95 19.45
C LEU A 168 16.72 19.08 19.01
N LEU A 169 16.82 19.36 17.70
CA LEU A 169 17.62 20.47 17.19
C LEU A 169 17.11 21.83 17.66
N LYS A 170 15.78 22.02 17.71
CA LYS A 170 15.18 23.24 18.28
C LYS A 170 15.49 23.37 19.77
N SER A 171 15.42 22.28 20.52
CA SER A 171 15.73 22.27 21.95
C SER A 171 17.21 22.58 22.20
N ALA A 172 18.11 21.97 21.42
CA ALA A 172 19.54 22.25 21.47
C ALA A 172 19.84 23.73 21.19
N LEU A 173 19.13 24.32 20.21
CA LEU A 173 19.29 25.74 19.90
C LEU A 173 18.85 26.64 21.05
N LYS A 174 17.73 26.31 21.70
CA LYS A 174 17.24 27.06 22.86
C LYS A 174 18.15 26.96 24.08
N SER A 175 18.86 25.84 24.26
CA SER A 175 19.82 25.68 25.36
C SER A 175 21.19 26.28 25.06
N TYR A 176 21.41 26.77 23.84
CA TYR A 176 22.64 27.43 23.41
C TYR A 176 22.62 28.94 23.64
N ASP A 177 21.44 29.56 23.59
CA ASP A 177 21.20 30.97 23.93
C ASP A 177 21.33 31.21 25.45
#